data_AF-A0A534Q0D1-F1
#
_entry.id   AF-A0A534Q0D1-F1
#
_cell.length_a   1.000
_cell.length_b   1.000
_cell.length_c   1.000
_cell.angle_alpha   90.00
_cell.angle_beta   90.00
_cell.angle_gamma   90.00
#
_symmetry.space_group_name_H-M   'P 1'
#
loop_
_entity.id
_entity.type
_entity.pdbx_description
1 polymer ?
#
loop_
_entity_poly.entity_id
_entity_poly.type
_entity_poly.pdbx_seq_one_letter_code
_entity_poly.pdbx_strand_id
1 'polypeptide(L)'
;VKVLGSEHGIGLTGVLGGLVSSTAVTLSFSQRSREEPAHSQAFVLAIVLAWTVMFVRVVVMTGVVSPPLAVSLGLALGVMAIAGLIVSLVLWRRSRSQPTGTIATGANPFELGEAIKFGLLFGVVTVAAKAAQAYLGEAGLYLAGAVAGLTDVDAISLSMANLAATSPESSVVAARTIVIAVLSNTLVKTGMAASIGAPALRRTLVPTTGLLLICAVAGAVLATWFAPGV
;
A
#
# COMPACT_ATOMS: atom_id res chain seq x y z
N VAL A 1 -1.12 -15.93 -17.32
CA VAL A 1 -2.40 -15.37 -17.81
C VAL A 1 -2.26 -15.07 -19.30
N LYS A 2 -2.92 -15.82 -20.18
CA LYS A 2 -2.78 -15.73 -21.66
C LYS A 2 -4.12 -15.47 -22.39
N VAL A 3 -5.16 -15.04 -21.68
CA VAL A 3 -6.56 -15.07 -22.19
C VAL A 3 -7.19 -13.69 -22.40
N LEU A 4 -6.59 -12.57 -21.95
CA LEU A 4 -7.17 -11.24 -22.18
C LEU A 4 -6.18 -10.26 -22.81
N GLY A 5 -6.50 -9.84 -24.04
CA GLY A 5 -6.13 -8.59 -24.71
C GLY A 5 -4.72 -8.04 -24.50
N SER A 6 -3.88 -8.18 -25.52
CA SER A 6 -2.49 -7.73 -25.65
C SER A 6 -2.21 -6.23 -25.39
N GLU A 7 -3.21 -5.39 -25.18
CA GLU A 7 -3.03 -3.94 -24.92
C GLU A 7 -3.17 -3.55 -23.43
N HIS A 8 -3.67 -4.45 -22.59
CA HIS A 8 -3.98 -4.16 -21.17
C HIS A 8 -3.06 -4.89 -20.18
N GLY A 9 -2.07 -5.63 -20.69
CA GLY A 9 -1.29 -6.58 -19.91
C GLY A 9 -0.55 -5.96 -18.72
N ILE A 10 0.11 -4.82 -18.88
CA ILE A 10 0.95 -4.23 -17.82
C ILE A 10 0.10 -3.73 -16.65
N GLY A 11 -0.97 -2.98 -16.92
CA GLY A 11 -1.88 -2.48 -15.88
C GLY A 11 -2.58 -3.62 -15.14
N LEU A 12 -3.09 -4.62 -15.87
CA LEU A 12 -3.72 -5.80 -15.27
C LEU A 12 -2.73 -6.59 -14.42
N THR A 13 -1.49 -6.74 -14.87
CA THR A 13 -0.47 -7.42 -14.08
C THR A 13 -0.07 -6.61 -12.84
N GLY A 14 -0.13 -5.28 -12.91
CA GLY A 14 -0.03 -4.42 -11.73
C GLY A 14 -1.14 -4.68 -10.71
N VAL A 15 -2.40 -4.80 -11.14
CA VAL A 15 -3.52 -5.13 -10.26
C VAL A 15 -3.37 -6.53 -9.66
N LEU A 16 -3.16 -7.55 -10.49
CA LEU A 16 -3.03 -8.94 -10.04
C LEU A 16 -1.78 -9.17 -9.18
N GLY A 17 -0.65 -8.59 -9.58
CA GLY A 17 0.57 -8.60 -8.79
C GLY A 17 0.41 -7.80 -7.49
N GLY A 18 -0.35 -6.71 -7.52
CA GLY A 18 -0.67 -5.89 -6.35
C GLY A 18 -1.61 -6.58 -5.37
N LEU A 19 -2.39 -7.58 -5.80
CA LEU A 19 -3.15 -8.51 -4.94
C LEU A 19 -2.25 -9.56 -4.27
N VAL A 20 -1.05 -9.78 -4.79
CA VAL A 20 -0.02 -10.60 -4.13
C VAL A 20 0.87 -9.69 -3.29
N SER A 21 1.72 -8.90 -3.92
CA SER A 21 2.65 -7.98 -3.27
C SER A 21 2.88 -6.73 -4.12
N SER A 22 2.41 -5.59 -3.64
CA SER A 22 2.67 -4.29 -4.27
C SER A 22 4.15 -3.90 -4.18
N THR A 23 4.92 -4.45 -3.22
CA THR A 23 6.38 -4.28 -3.14
C THR A 23 7.08 -5.02 -4.27
N ALA A 24 6.71 -6.27 -4.55
CA ALA A 24 7.28 -7.03 -5.66
C ALA A 24 6.98 -6.38 -7.02
N VAL A 25 5.75 -5.89 -7.21
CA VAL A 25 5.37 -5.13 -8.41
C VAL A 25 6.24 -3.88 -8.56
N THR A 26 6.42 -3.12 -7.47
CA THR A 26 7.26 -1.91 -7.48
C THR A 26 8.69 -2.23 -7.86
N LEU A 27 9.30 -3.24 -7.24
CA LEU A 27 10.68 -3.63 -7.52
C LEU A 27 10.85 -4.09 -8.98
N SER A 28 10.01 -5.02 -9.42
CA SER A 28 10.12 -5.64 -10.74
C SER A 28 9.96 -4.61 -11.87
N PHE A 29 8.93 -3.76 -11.80
CA PHE A 29 8.73 -2.74 -12.83
C PHE A 29 9.73 -1.58 -12.73
N SER A 30 10.30 -1.33 -11.55
CA SER A 30 11.42 -0.39 -11.44
C SER A 30 12.67 -0.92 -12.15
N GLN A 31 13.03 -2.19 -11.93
CA GLN A 31 14.15 -2.84 -12.62
C GLN A 31 13.94 -2.84 -14.15
N ARG A 32 12.76 -3.30 -14.60
CA ARG A 32 12.41 -3.34 -16.02
C ARG A 32 12.40 -1.96 -16.68
N SER A 33 12.06 -0.90 -15.94
CA SER A 33 12.11 0.46 -16.51
C SER A 33 13.50 0.89 -16.96
N ARG A 34 14.58 0.31 -16.41
CA ARG A 34 15.95 0.56 -16.87
C ARG A 34 16.27 -0.14 -18.19
N GLU A 35 15.75 -1.34 -18.37
CA GLU A 35 15.93 -2.13 -19.59
C GLU A 35 15.05 -1.58 -20.73
N GLU A 36 13.85 -1.11 -20.39
CA GLU A 36 12.85 -0.62 -21.33
C GLU A 36 12.39 0.82 -20.98
N PRO A 37 13.25 1.87 -21.05
CA PRO A 37 12.88 3.23 -20.60
C PRO A 37 11.68 3.83 -21.33
N ALA A 38 11.45 3.45 -22.59
CA ALA A 38 10.33 3.89 -23.41
C ALA A 38 8.96 3.48 -22.82
N HIS A 39 8.91 2.41 -22.02
CA HIS A 39 7.69 1.90 -21.39
C HIS A 39 7.48 2.37 -19.95
N SER A 40 8.31 3.31 -19.47
CA SER A 40 8.25 3.81 -18.09
C SER A 40 6.85 4.27 -17.65
N GLN A 41 6.04 4.88 -18.52
CA GLN A 41 4.68 5.30 -18.16
C GLN A 41 3.76 4.12 -17.84
N ALA A 42 3.87 3.01 -18.59
CA ALA A 42 3.09 1.80 -18.34
C ALA A 42 3.51 1.13 -17.03
N PHE A 43 4.82 1.16 -16.72
CA PHE A 43 5.34 0.69 -15.44
C PHE A 43 4.84 1.53 -14.26
N VAL A 44 4.85 2.86 -14.37
CA VAL A 44 4.24 3.74 -13.35
C VAL A 44 2.76 3.41 -13.16
N LEU A 45 2.00 3.23 -14.25
CA LEU A 45 0.60 2.83 -14.19
C LEU A 45 0.41 1.53 -13.39
N ALA A 46 1.20 0.49 -13.68
CA ALA A 46 1.10 -0.78 -12.95
C ALA A 46 1.47 -0.66 -11.47
N ILE A 47 2.50 0.13 -11.15
CA ILE A 47 2.92 0.38 -9.76
C ILE A 47 1.82 1.11 -8.99
N VAL A 48 1.25 2.18 -9.56
CA VAL A 48 0.19 2.97 -8.92
C VAL A 48 -1.07 2.12 -8.74
N LEU A 49 -1.46 1.32 -9.74
CA LEU A 49 -2.58 0.37 -9.59
C LEU A 49 -2.33 -0.64 -8.48
N ALA A 50 -1.11 -1.16 -8.35
CA ALA A 50 -0.76 -2.07 -7.26
C ALA A 50 -0.86 -1.41 -5.88
N TRP A 51 -0.49 -0.13 -5.76
CA TRP A 51 -0.65 0.63 -4.52
C TRP A 51 -2.13 0.91 -4.22
N THR A 52 -2.94 1.24 -5.24
CA THR A 52 -4.38 1.39 -5.08
C THR A 52 -5.03 0.10 -4.55
N VAL A 53 -4.64 -1.06 -5.09
CA VAL A 53 -5.10 -2.36 -4.58
C VAL A 53 -4.70 -2.54 -3.11
N MET A 54 -3.48 -2.15 -2.71
CA MET A 54 -3.04 -2.22 -1.32
C MET A 54 -3.91 -1.35 -0.39
N PHE A 55 -4.24 -0.11 -0.78
CA PHE A 55 -5.09 0.75 0.05
C PHE A 55 -6.48 0.14 0.28
N VAL A 56 -7.08 -0.42 -0.78
CA VAL A 56 -8.37 -1.14 -0.67
C VAL A 56 -8.21 -2.39 0.20
N ARG A 57 -7.14 -3.16 -0.01
CA ARG A 57 -6.86 -4.38 0.75
C ARG A 57 -6.76 -4.11 2.25
N VAL A 58 -6.06 -3.04 2.66
CA VAL A 58 -5.94 -2.66 4.08
C VAL A 58 -7.32 -2.37 4.69
N VAL A 59 -8.19 -1.62 4.01
CA VAL A 59 -9.55 -1.34 4.50
C VAL A 59 -10.38 -2.62 4.63
N VAL A 60 -10.28 -3.54 3.66
CA VAL A 60 -11.00 -4.82 3.70
C VAL A 60 -10.50 -5.68 4.86
N MET A 61 -9.19 -5.84 5.04
CA MET A 61 -8.61 -6.64 6.13
C MET A 61 -8.99 -6.09 7.50
N THR A 62 -8.87 -4.77 7.69
CA THR A 62 -9.25 -4.14 8.95
C THR A 62 -10.75 -4.26 9.19
N GLY A 63 -11.59 -4.20 8.15
CA GLY A 63 -13.04 -4.34 8.27
C GLY A 63 -13.51 -5.73 8.67
N VAL A 64 -12.76 -6.78 8.30
CA VAL A 64 -13.04 -8.15 8.77
C VAL A 64 -12.81 -8.29 10.28
N VAL A 65 -11.84 -7.56 10.84
CA VAL A 65 -11.49 -7.65 12.27
C VAL A 65 -12.24 -6.61 13.13
N SER A 66 -12.32 -5.36 12.65
CA SER A 66 -12.99 -4.24 13.32
C SER A 66 -13.70 -3.36 12.27
N PRO A 67 -14.99 -3.62 12.00
CA PRO A 67 -15.78 -2.80 11.08
C PRO A 67 -15.80 -1.29 11.41
N PRO A 68 -15.89 -0.86 12.68
CA PRO A 68 -15.83 0.57 13.01
C PRO A 68 -14.50 1.22 12.63
N LEU A 69 -13.38 0.51 12.81
CA LEU A 69 -12.06 1.00 12.40
C LEU A 69 -11.95 1.10 10.87
N ALA A 70 -12.55 0.18 10.13
CA ALA A 70 -12.56 0.27 8.68
C ALA A 70 -13.36 1.46 8.15
N VAL A 71 -14.45 1.86 8.83
CA VAL A 71 -15.18 3.08 8.48
C VAL A 71 -14.31 4.32 8.70
N SER A 72 -13.57 4.39 9.83
CA SER A 72 -12.69 5.53 10.10
C SER A 72 -11.51 5.60 9.12
N LEU A 73 -10.93 4.45 8.75
CA LEU A 73 -9.87 4.35 7.75
C LEU A 73 -10.36 4.56 6.31
N GLY A 74 -11.62 4.21 6.04
CA GLY A 74 -12.21 4.21 4.71
C GLY A 74 -12.13 5.57 4.04
N LEU A 75 -12.26 6.65 4.80
CA LEU A 75 -12.13 8.00 4.25
C LEU A 75 -10.67 8.31 3.87
N ALA A 76 -9.72 8.08 4.78
CA ALA A 76 -8.30 8.35 4.52
C ALA A 76 -7.73 7.51 3.37
N LEU A 77 -7.91 6.19 3.44
CA LEU A 77 -7.40 5.26 2.42
C LEU A 77 -8.24 5.29 1.14
N GLY A 78 -9.53 5.60 1.23
CA GLY A 78 -10.41 5.78 0.08
C GLY A 78 -10.01 6.98 -0.77
N VAL A 79 -9.69 8.12 -0.15
CA VAL A 79 -9.19 9.31 -0.86
C VAL A 79 -7.87 8.98 -1.59
N MET A 80 -6.96 8.23 -0.96
CA MET A 80 -5.73 7.76 -1.61
C MET A 80 -6.02 6.81 -2.78
N ALA A 81 -6.95 5.86 -2.60
CA ALA A 81 -7.33 4.91 -3.65
C ALA A 81 -7.96 5.61 -4.86
N ILE A 82 -8.84 6.58 -4.63
CA ILE A 82 -9.46 7.40 -5.68
C ILE A 82 -8.39 8.21 -6.41
N ALA A 83 -7.49 8.88 -5.69
CA ALA A 83 -6.39 9.62 -6.29
C ALA A 83 -5.49 8.71 -7.15
N GLY A 84 -5.14 7.53 -6.65
CA GLY A 84 -4.38 6.52 -7.39
C GLY A 84 -5.11 6.05 -8.64
N LEU A 85 -6.43 5.85 -8.57
CA LEU A 85 -7.25 5.48 -9.72
C LEU A 85 -7.34 6.59 -10.76
N ILE A 86 -7.49 7.85 -10.34
CA ILE A 86 -7.49 9.02 -11.24
C ILE A 86 -6.15 9.14 -11.96
N VAL A 87 -5.04 9.04 -11.22
CA VAL A 87 -3.70 9.05 -11.83
C VAL A 87 -3.54 7.91 -12.82
N SER A 88 -3.97 6.71 -12.44
CA SER A 88 -3.94 5.53 -13.31
C SER A 88 -4.76 5.75 -14.58
N LEU A 89 -5.95 6.33 -14.47
CA LEU A 89 -6.80 6.65 -15.63
C LEU A 89 -6.15 7.69 -16.55
N VAL A 90 -5.55 8.73 -15.98
CA VAL A 90 -4.82 9.76 -16.76
C VAL A 90 -3.62 9.15 -17.48
N LEU A 91 -2.83 8.32 -16.81
CA LEU A 91 -1.69 7.63 -17.40
C LEU A 91 -2.14 6.65 -18.50
N TRP A 92 -3.21 5.89 -18.26
CA TRP A 92 -3.77 4.98 -19.25
C TRP A 92 -4.24 5.71 -20.51
N ARG A 93 -4.93 6.85 -20.37
CA ARG A 93 -5.36 7.68 -21.50
C ARG A 93 -4.19 8.27 -22.29
N ARG A 94 -3.07 8.58 -21.63
CA ARG A 94 -1.85 9.12 -22.26
C ARG A 94 -1.00 8.05 -22.94
N SER A 95 -1.07 6.79 -22.49
CA SER A 95 -0.27 5.67 -22.99
C SER A 95 -1.02 4.78 -24.01
N ARG A 96 -1.88 5.35 -24.86
CA ARG A 96 -2.71 4.64 -25.87
C ARG A 96 -1.94 3.79 -26.90
N SER A 97 -0.62 3.62 -26.79
CA SER A 97 0.19 2.87 -27.75
C SER A 97 1.45 2.31 -27.08
N GLN A 98 1.36 1.29 -26.21
CA GLN A 98 2.56 0.58 -25.73
C GLN A 98 2.28 -0.91 -25.40
N PRO A 99 3.27 -1.81 -25.60
CA PRO A 99 3.08 -3.26 -25.70
C PRO A 99 2.99 -4.01 -24.35
N THR A 100 2.66 -5.30 -24.45
CA THR A 100 2.50 -6.28 -23.36
C THR A 100 3.72 -6.39 -22.45
N GLY A 101 3.50 -6.44 -21.13
CA GLY A 101 4.51 -6.87 -20.17
C GLY A 101 3.92 -7.91 -19.23
N THR A 102 4.53 -9.10 -19.19
CA THR A 102 4.25 -10.12 -18.18
C THR A 102 5.16 -9.89 -16.98
N ILE A 103 4.61 -9.87 -15.77
CA ILE A 103 5.41 -10.02 -14.55
C ILE A 103 5.79 -11.51 -14.49
N ALA A 104 7.08 -11.81 -14.33
CA ALA A 104 7.49 -13.15 -13.92
C ALA A 104 6.85 -13.39 -12.56
N THR A 105 5.84 -14.26 -12.52
CA THR A 105 5.20 -14.67 -11.27
C THR A 105 6.28 -15.33 -10.41
N GLY A 106 6.87 -14.55 -9.51
CA GLY A 106 7.60 -15.09 -8.37
C GLY A 106 6.68 -16.03 -7.60
N ALA A 107 7.28 -17.06 -7.00
CA ALA A 107 6.61 -18.22 -6.40
C ALA A 107 5.34 -17.85 -5.62
N ASN A 108 4.36 -18.75 -5.70
CA ASN A 108 3.04 -18.63 -5.13
C ASN A 108 3.09 -18.13 -3.66
N PRO A 109 2.47 -16.99 -3.31
CA PRO A 109 2.45 -16.47 -1.94
C PRO A 109 1.66 -17.34 -0.94
N PHE A 110 1.03 -18.43 -1.41
CA PHE A 110 0.38 -19.47 -0.60
C PHE A 110 1.26 -20.71 -0.36
N GLU A 111 2.58 -20.59 -0.45
CA GLU A 111 3.44 -21.62 0.11
C GLU A 111 3.36 -21.59 1.64
N LEU A 112 3.18 -22.77 2.25
CA LEU A 112 3.04 -22.94 3.70
C LEU A 112 4.17 -22.22 4.47
N GLY A 113 5.37 -22.14 3.88
CA GLY A 113 6.52 -21.40 4.42
C GLY A 113 6.33 -19.89 4.50
N GLU A 114 5.73 -19.25 3.50
CA GLU A 114 5.43 -17.81 3.53
C GLU A 114 4.30 -17.49 4.52
N ALA A 115 3.30 -18.37 4.62
CA ALA A 115 2.25 -18.25 5.64
C ALA A 115 2.82 -18.33 7.07
N ILE A 116 3.78 -19.22 7.32
CA ILE A 116 4.49 -19.31 8.62
C ILE A 116 5.30 -18.04 8.89
N LYS A 117 6.05 -17.53 7.91
CA LYS A 117 6.81 -16.27 8.05
C LYS A 117 5.88 -15.09 8.36
N PHE A 118 4.75 -15.01 7.66
CA PHE A 118 3.75 -13.97 7.92
C PHE A 118 3.17 -14.09 9.32
N GLY A 119 2.78 -15.30 9.75
CA GLY A 119 2.29 -15.54 11.11
C GLY A 119 3.32 -15.17 12.19
N LEU A 120 4.60 -15.49 11.95
CA LEU A 120 5.69 -15.11 12.85
C LEU A 120 5.90 -13.60 12.88
N LEU A 121 5.96 -12.94 11.72
CA LEU A 121 6.10 -11.49 11.61
C LEU A 121 4.93 -10.78 12.29
N PHE A 122 3.70 -11.23 12.05
CA PHE A 122 2.50 -10.74 12.70
C PHE A 122 2.60 -10.89 14.23
N GLY A 123 2.98 -12.06 14.72
CA GLY A 123 3.18 -12.29 16.15
C GLY A 123 4.22 -11.34 16.76
N VAL A 124 5.38 -11.19 16.11
CA VAL A 124 6.44 -10.27 16.55
C VAL A 124 5.96 -8.83 16.55
N VAL A 125 5.30 -8.38 15.48
CA VAL A 125 4.76 -7.02 15.37
C VAL A 125 3.68 -6.78 16.41
N THR A 126 2.81 -7.76 16.69
CA THR A 126 1.77 -7.64 17.72
C THR A 126 2.37 -7.56 19.12
N VAL A 127 3.37 -8.39 19.44
CA VAL A 127 4.07 -8.31 20.73
C VAL A 127 4.80 -6.98 20.87
N ALA A 128 5.52 -6.56 19.82
CA ALA A 128 6.24 -5.29 19.80
C ALA A 128 5.28 -4.10 19.94
N ALA A 129 4.13 -4.10 19.25
CA ALA A 129 3.13 -3.06 19.36
C ALA A 129 2.53 -3.01 20.76
N LYS A 130 2.19 -4.15 21.37
CA LYS A 130 1.70 -4.20 22.77
C LYS A 130 2.77 -3.73 23.76
N ALA A 131 4.02 -4.13 23.59
CA ALA A 131 5.11 -3.68 24.44
C ALA A 131 5.33 -2.17 24.28
N ALA A 132 5.33 -1.66 23.05
CA ALA A 132 5.44 -0.24 22.76
C ALA A 132 4.27 0.55 23.38
N GLN A 133 3.05 0.04 23.30
CA GLN A 133 1.90 0.64 23.97
C GLN A 133 2.07 0.66 25.49
N ALA A 134 2.54 -0.43 26.09
CA ALA A 134 2.71 -0.54 27.54
C ALA A 134 3.82 0.37 28.10
N TYR A 135 4.95 0.49 27.39
CA TYR A 135 6.12 1.25 27.88
C TYR A 135 6.20 2.69 27.36
N LEU A 136 5.67 2.97 26.17
CA LEU A 136 5.81 4.25 25.46
C LEU A 136 4.45 4.89 25.11
N GLY A 137 3.33 4.27 25.48
CA GLY A 137 1.98 4.76 25.18
C GLY A 137 1.69 4.84 23.68
N GLU A 138 0.92 5.83 23.28
CA GLU A 138 0.53 6.03 21.87
C GLU A 138 1.73 6.29 20.95
N ALA A 139 2.74 7.02 21.42
CA ALA A 139 3.93 7.31 20.64
C ALA A 139 4.69 6.03 20.25
N GLY A 140 4.70 5.04 21.14
CA GLY A 140 5.24 3.72 20.87
C GLY A 140 4.53 3.00 19.73
N LEU A 141 3.19 3.09 19.69
CA LEU A 141 2.40 2.52 18.61
C LEU A 141 2.67 3.21 17.27
N TYR A 142 2.76 4.54 17.24
CA TYR A 142 3.09 5.28 16.02
C TYR A 142 4.48 4.91 15.48
N LEU A 143 5.48 4.77 16.36
CA LEU A 143 6.81 4.32 15.97
C LEU A 143 6.80 2.88 15.47
N ALA A 144 6.10 1.98 16.16
CA ALA A 144 5.94 0.60 15.74
C ALA A 144 5.29 0.52 14.36
N GLY A 145 4.27 1.35 14.09
CA GLY A 145 3.63 1.46 12.78
C GLY A 145 4.56 1.98 11.70
N ALA A 146 5.32 3.04 11.99
CA ALA A 146 6.30 3.58 11.05
C ALA A 146 7.35 2.52 10.66
N VAL A 147 7.90 1.80 11.65
CA VAL A 147 8.95 0.78 11.45
C VAL A 147 8.39 -0.46 10.76
N ALA A 148 7.28 -1.01 11.24
CA ALA A 148 6.67 -2.20 10.63
C ALA A 148 6.27 -1.91 9.17
N GLY A 149 5.68 -0.73 8.93
CA GLY A 149 5.29 -0.26 7.62
C GLY A 149 6.44 -0.15 6.62
N LEU A 150 7.70 -0.04 7.04
CA LEU A 150 8.84 -0.06 6.11
C LEU A 150 8.90 -1.36 5.28
N THR A 151 8.42 -2.46 5.86
CA THR A 151 8.47 -3.79 5.25
C THR A 151 7.13 -4.18 4.65
N ASP A 152 6.08 -4.20 5.47
CA ASP A 152 4.72 -4.55 5.08
C ASP A 152 3.71 -3.84 5.99
N VAL A 153 2.57 -3.47 5.42
CA VAL A 153 1.46 -2.82 6.12
C VAL A 153 0.45 -3.84 6.67
N ASP A 154 0.41 -5.06 6.13
CA ASP A 154 -0.65 -6.03 6.41
C ASP A 154 -0.60 -6.48 7.89
N ALA A 155 0.59 -6.85 8.39
CA ALA A 155 0.78 -7.33 9.76
C ALA A 155 0.41 -6.27 10.82
N ILE A 156 0.89 -5.04 10.67
CA ILE A 156 0.57 -3.96 11.61
C ILE A 156 -0.90 -3.55 11.50
N SER A 157 -1.50 -3.58 10.30
CA SER A 157 -2.91 -3.24 10.11
C SER A 157 -3.83 -4.22 10.83
N LEU A 158 -3.57 -5.52 10.72
CA LEU A 158 -4.30 -6.53 11.48
C LEU A 158 -4.07 -6.39 12.99
N SER A 159 -2.84 -6.08 13.41
CA SER A 159 -2.54 -5.92 14.84
C SER A 159 -3.28 -4.73 15.44
N MET A 160 -3.36 -3.61 14.72
CA MET A 160 -4.09 -2.40 15.12
C MET A 160 -5.60 -2.60 15.04
N ALA A 161 -6.10 -3.36 14.06
CA ALA A 161 -7.51 -3.74 14.01
C ALA A 161 -7.92 -4.60 15.21
N ASN A 162 -7.08 -5.56 15.61
CA ASN A 162 -7.32 -6.37 16.80
C ASN A 162 -7.26 -5.53 18.08
N LEU A 163 -6.33 -4.57 18.16
CA LEU A 163 -6.27 -3.60 19.26
C LEU A 163 -7.55 -2.79 19.35
N ALA A 164 -8.03 -2.21 18.25
CA ALA A 164 -9.26 -1.42 18.21
C ALA A 164 -10.51 -2.27 18.51
N ALA A 165 -10.51 -3.55 18.15
CA ALA A 165 -11.60 -4.48 18.47
C ALA A 165 -11.66 -4.83 19.97
N THR A 166 -10.49 -4.96 20.62
CA THR A 166 -10.41 -5.32 22.04
C THR A 166 -10.50 -4.10 22.97
N SER A 167 -10.03 -2.95 22.50
CA SER A 167 -9.95 -1.68 23.21
C SER A 167 -10.50 -0.56 22.31
N PRO A 168 -11.83 -0.34 22.27
CA PRO A 168 -12.45 0.68 21.42
C PRO A 168 -11.90 2.09 21.62
N GLU A 169 -11.47 2.43 22.83
CA GLU A 169 -10.81 3.69 23.18
C GLU A 169 -9.49 3.92 22.41
N SER A 170 -8.84 2.85 21.94
CA SER A 170 -7.60 2.92 21.14
C SER A 170 -7.86 3.00 19.63
N SER A 171 -9.11 3.07 19.17
CA SER A 171 -9.47 3.06 17.75
C SER A 171 -8.82 4.19 16.94
N VAL A 172 -8.74 5.38 17.53
CA VAL A 172 -8.09 6.57 16.94
C VAL A 172 -6.60 6.33 16.70
N VAL A 173 -5.94 5.81 17.74
CA VAL A 173 -4.50 5.55 17.74
C VAL A 173 -4.18 4.43 16.75
N ALA A 174 -5.01 3.39 16.73
CA ALA A 174 -4.93 2.31 15.75
C ALA A 174 -5.07 2.84 14.31
N ALA A 175 -6.06 3.68 14.04
CA ALA A 175 -6.27 4.26 12.71
C ALA A 175 -5.07 5.11 12.27
N ARG A 176 -4.58 6.00 13.14
CA ARG A 176 -3.39 6.83 12.87
C ARG A 176 -2.15 5.99 12.65
N THR A 177 -1.95 4.95 13.45
CA THR A 177 -0.81 4.02 13.33
C THR A 177 -0.83 3.32 11.96
N ILE A 178 -2.01 2.89 11.49
CA ILE A 178 -2.16 2.28 10.16
C ILE A 178 -1.85 3.27 9.05
N VAL A 179 -2.36 4.50 9.15
CA VAL A 179 -2.04 5.55 8.15
C VAL A 179 -0.53 5.82 8.12
N ILE A 180 0.14 5.94 9.27
CA ILE A 180 1.59 6.11 9.36
C ILE A 180 2.31 4.92 8.70
N ALA A 181 1.88 3.69 8.95
CA ALA A 181 2.46 2.51 8.33
C ALA A 181 2.31 2.54 6.80
N VAL A 182 1.13 2.89 6.29
CA VAL A 182 0.86 3.02 4.85
C VAL A 182 1.73 4.10 4.20
N LEU A 183 1.90 5.25 4.86
CA LEU A 183 2.77 6.33 4.39
C LEU A 183 4.23 5.88 4.35
N SER A 184 4.72 5.27 5.43
CA SER A 184 6.07 4.71 5.52
C SER A 184 6.34 3.71 4.40
N ASN A 185 5.42 2.78 4.20
CA ASN A 185 5.52 1.76 3.16
C ASN A 185 5.55 2.34 1.75
N THR A 186 4.70 3.33 1.49
CA THR A 186 4.64 4.03 0.21
C THR A 186 5.95 4.80 -0.04
N LEU A 187 6.50 5.46 0.98
CA LEU A 187 7.80 6.14 0.88
C LEU A 187 8.95 5.18 0.57
N VAL A 188 9.00 4.00 1.21
CA VAL A 188 10.00 2.97 0.90
C VAL A 188 9.88 2.51 -0.55
N LYS A 189 8.67 2.24 -1.03
CA LYS A 189 8.41 1.85 -2.42
C LYS A 189 8.82 2.94 -3.41
N THR A 190 8.55 4.20 -3.10
CA THR A 190 9.00 5.33 -3.91
C THR A 190 10.52 5.46 -3.89
N GLY A 191 11.17 5.29 -2.74
CA GLY A 191 12.64 5.30 -2.63
C GLY A 191 13.30 4.18 -3.44
N MET A 192 12.72 2.98 -3.37
CA MET A 192 13.11 1.83 -4.19
C MET A 192 12.97 2.12 -5.68
N ALA A 193 11.82 2.65 -6.10
CA ALA A 193 11.58 2.97 -7.50
C ALA A 193 12.41 4.15 -8.02
N ALA A 194 12.72 5.13 -7.16
CA ALA A 194 13.55 6.28 -7.53
C ALA A 194 15.04 5.93 -7.65
N SER A 195 15.52 4.99 -6.83
CA SER A 195 16.91 4.51 -6.84
C SER A 195 17.17 3.46 -7.91
N ILE A 196 16.23 2.54 -8.13
CA ILE A 196 16.37 1.43 -9.07
C ILE A 196 15.81 1.78 -10.45
N GLY A 197 14.78 2.62 -10.54
CA GLY A 197 14.10 2.92 -11.80
C GLY A 197 14.83 3.86 -12.74
N ALA A 198 14.45 3.83 -14.02
CA ALA A 198 14.95 4.77 -15.02
C ALA A 198 14.55 6.23 -14.72
N PRO A 199 15.29 7.23 -15.23
CA PRO A 199 14.96 8.64 -15.04
C PRO A 199 13.53 9.02 -15.44
N ALA A 200 12.99 8.40 -16.49
CA ALA A 200 11.63 8.63 -16.94
C ALA A 200 10.58 8.10 -15.93
N LEU A 201 10.80 6.92 -15.34
CA LEU A 201 9.95 6.35 -14.30
C LEU A 201 9.88 7.27 -13.08
N ARG A 202 11.05 7.65 -12.52
CA ARG A 202 11.10 8.45 -11.29
C ARG A 202 10.54 9.87 -11.48
N ARG A 203 10.72 10.49 -12.66
CA ARG A 203 10.15 11.81 -12.97
C ARG A 203 8.62 11.84 -12.93
N THR A 204 7.98 10.70 -13.16
CA THR A 204 6.51 10.60 -13.08
C THR A 204 6.07 10.04 -11.72
N LEU A 205 6.74 9.02 -11.19
CA LEU A 205 6.31 8.35 -9.96
C LEU A 205 6.50 9.20 -8.69
N VAL A 206 7.58 9.98 -8.60
CA VAL A 206 7.84 10.85 -7.43
C VAL A 206 6.74 11.91 -7.24
N PRO A 207 6.35 12.72 -8.24
CA PRO A 207 5.26 13.67 -8.06
C PRO A 207 3.91 12.97 -7.84
N THR A 208 3.67 11.81 -8.46
CA THR A 208 2.49 10.99 -8.14
C THR A 208 2.46 10.57 -6.67
N THR A 209 3.60 10.16 -6.12
CA THR A 209 3.71 9.84 -4.69
C THR A 209 3.37 11.06 -3.85
N GLY A 210 3.94 12.23 -4.18
CA GLY A 210 3.63 13.48 -3.47
C GLY A 210 2.12 13.77 -3.44
N LEU A 211 1.43 13.61 -4.56
CA LEU A 211 -0.03 13.74 -4.62
C LEU A 211 -0.74 12.73 -3.70
N LEU A 212 -0.34 11.46 -3.71
CA LEU A 212 -0.94 10.43 -2.85
C LEU A 212 -0.71 10.72 -1.36
N LEU A 213 0.46 11.22 -0.97
CA LEU A 213 0.75 11.61 0.41
C LEU A 213 -0.09 12.82 0.83
N ILE A 214 -0.26 13.82 -0.04
CA ILE A 214 -1.16 14.95 0.22
C ILE A 214 -2.60 14.47 0.40
N CYS A 215 -3.06 13.57 -0.46
CA CYS A 215 -4.38 12.94 -0.36
C CYS A 215 -4.55 12.15 0.95
N ALA A 216 -3.50 11.48 1.43
CA ALA A 216 -3.52 10.78 2.70
C ALA A 216 -3.69 11.73 3.89
N VAL A 217 -2.92 12.84 3.91
CA VAL A 217 -3.02 13.86 4.95
C VAL A 217 -4.40 14.53 4.90
N ALA A 218 -4.88 14.91 3.71
CA ALA A 218 -6.20 15.49 3.53
C ALA A 218 -7.31 14.53 3.99
N GLY A 219 -7.21 13.24 3.64
CA GLY A 219 -8.15 12.22 4.08
C GLY A 219 -8.13 12.00 5.59
N ALA A 220 -6.95 12.00 6.22
CA ALA A 220 -6.82 11.92 7.67
C ALA A 220 -7.42 13.13 8.38
N VAL A 221 -7.19 14.34 7.86
CA VAL A 221 -7.83 15.57 8.37
C VAL A 221 -9.34 15.47 8.21
N LEU A 222 -9.85 15.18 7.02
CA LEU A 222 -11.30 15.05 6.77
C LEU A 222 -11.95 14.00 7.70
N ALA A 223 -11.28 12.88 7.97
CA ALA A 223 -11.78 11.89 8.91
C ALA A 223 -11.98 12.46 10.32
N THR A 224 -11.08 13.32 10.81
CA THR A 224 -11.25 13.99 12.11
C THR A 224 -12.40 15.01 12.13
N TRP A 225 -12.74 15.61 10.99
CA TRP A 225 -13.85 16.57 10.88
C TRP A 225 -15.22 15.88 10.78
N PHE A 226 -15.30 14.76 10.08
CA PHE A 226 -16.56 14.01 9.87
C PHE A 226 -16.84 12.96 10.96
N ALA A 227 -15.85 12.60 11.78
CA ALA A 227 -16.01 11.72 12.94
C ALA A 227 -15.50 12.40 14.23
N PRO A 228 -16.13 13.50 14.70
CA PRO A 228 -15.77 14.14 15.96
C PRO A 228 -16.18 13.22 17.12
N GLY A 229 -15.27 12.34 17.54
CA GLY A 229 -15.53 11.31 18.55
C GLY A 229 -14.76 10.01 18.36
N VAL A 230 -14.00 9.89 17.25
CA VAL A 230 -12.84 9.01 17.16
C VAL A 230 -11.62 9.87 17.48
#